data_AF-R9KI41-F1
#
_entry.id   AF-R9KI41-F1
#
_cell.length_a   1.000
_cell.length_b   1.000
_cell.length_c   1.000
_cell.angle_alpha   90.00
_cell.angle_beta   90.00
_cell.angle_gamma   90.00
#
_symmetry.space_group_name_H-M   'P 1'
#
loop_
_entity.id
_entity.type
_entity.pdbx_description
1 polymer ?
#
loop_
_entity_poly.entity_id
_entity_poly.type
_entity_poly.pdbx_seq_one_letter_code
_entity_poly.pdbx_strand_id
1 'polypeptide(L)'
;MKQFILSLMKNSLRPVVKLESWNNFRALLDTGAFFPIWTAEEKILNDLGGRMLRKDVSFSGFGGSTKGNLYEVEKIVIGDLIFPNTHIVACKDLSDVPFQLILSATMFQNLVYEIDDKNHKLNVTIPDDESNVRNLRIEDSNGRLHVLCHSAEP
;
A
#
# COMPACT_ATOMS: atom_id res chain seq x y z
N MET A 1 22.14 -8.60 5.95
CA MET A 1 20.67 -8.61 6.00
C MET A 1 20.21 -7.43 6.83
N LYS A 2 19.25 -6.63 6.35
CA LYS A 2 18.73 -5.47 7.09
C LYS A 2 17.34 -5.77 7.65
N GLN A 3 17.05 -5.30 8.86
CA GLN A 3 15.75 -5.50 9.51
C GLN A 3 15.23 -4.20 10.11
N PHE A 4 13.91 -4.06 10.11
CA PHE A 4 13.22 -3.00 10.83
C PHE A 4 11.90 -3.53 11.39
N ILE A 5 11.38 -2.85 12.41
CA ILE A 5 10.18 -3.26 13.14
C ILE A 5 9.21 -2.09 13.13
N LEU A 6 7.95 -2.37 12.81
CA LEU A 6 6.86 -1.42 12.93
C LEU A 6 5.90 -1.85 14.05
N SER A 7 5.27 -0.87 14.69
CA SER A 7 4.33 -1.12 15.77
C SER A 7 2.92 -1.34 15.24
N LEU A 8 2.29 -2.47 15.62
CA LEU A 8 0.87 -2.71 15.41
C LEU A 8 0.04 -2.04 16.51
N MET A 9 -1.16 -1.62 16.16
CA MET A 9 -2.12 -1.01 17.06
C MET A 9 -2.66 -2.06 18.05
N LYS A 10 -2.35 -1.91 19.34
CA LYS A 10 -2.74 -2.85 20.41
C LYS A 10 -4.25 -3.01 20.60
N ASN A 11 -5.03 -2.01 20.20
CA ASN A 11 -6.49 -1.96 20.35
C ASN A 11 -7.23 -2.34 19.06
N SER A 12 -6.56 -2.96 18.09
CA SER A 12 -7.15 -3.42 16.84
C SER A 12 -7.03 -4.93 16.75
N LEU A 13 -8.13 -5.61 16.40
CA LEU A 13 -8.13 -7.04 16.06
C LEU A 13 -7.49 -7.32 14.69
N ARG A 14 -7.42 -6.29 13.83
CA ARG A 14 -6.76 -6.38 12.53
C ARG A 14 -5.32 -5.86 12.64
N PRO A 15 -4.38 -6.34 11.80
CA PRO A 15 -2.99 -5.90 11.81
C PRO A 15 -2.85 -4.49 11.23
N VAL A 16 -3.24 -3.50 12.03
CA VAL A 16 -3.13 -2.08 11.68
C VAL A 16 -1.78 -1.58 12.20
N VAL A 17 -0.91 -1.17 11.28
CA VAL A 17 0.40 -0.62 11.57
C VAL A 17 0.35 0.91 11.62
N LYS A 18 1.14 1.51 12.52
CA LYS A 18 1.37 2.96 12.52
C LYS A 18 2.57 3.30 11.64
N LEU A 19 2.35 4.09 10.60
CA LEU A 19 3.37 4.54 9.66
C LEU A 19 4.01 5.84 10.16
N GLU A 20 4.81 5.75 11.24
CA GLU A 20 5.51 6.91 11.81
C GLU A 20 6.45 7.60 10.81
N SER A 21 7.01 6.82 9.89
CA SER A 21 7.85 7.27 8.77
C SER A 21 7.09 8.04 7.69
N TRP A 22 5.75 8.00 7.69
CA TRP A 22 4.92 8.62 6.67
C TRP A 22 3.64 9.19 7.28
N ASN A 23 3.78 10.40 7.84
CA ASN A 23 2.71 11.23 8.39
C ASN A 23 1.89 10.58 9.53
N ASN A 24 2.46 9.58 10.23
CA ASN A 24 1.79 8.87 11.32
C ASN A 24 0.44 8.21 10.91
N PHE A 25 0.25 7.92 9.62
CA PHE A 25 -0.98 7.27 9.17
C PHE A 25 -1.14 5.89 9.77
N ARG A 26 -2.39 5.46 9.90
CA ARG A 26 -2.73 4.08 10.23
C ARG A 26 -2.95 3.32 8.93
N ALA A 27 -2.32 2.16 8.82
CA ALA A 27 -2.44 1.33 7.64
C ALA A 27 -2.80 -0.10 8.01
N LEU A 28 -3.82 -0.66 7.38
CA LEU A 28 -4.12 -2.08 7.48
C LEU A 28 -3.11 -2.86 6.63
N LEU A 29 -2.42 -3.83 7.20
CA LEU A 29 -1.69 -4.82 6.39
C LEU A 29 -2.68 -5.89 5.90
N ASP A 30 -2.91 -5.93 4.60
CA ASP A 30 -3.84 -6.87 3.97
C ASP A 30 -3.09 -7.80 3.02
N THR A 31 -2.95 -9.06 3.46
CA THR A 31 -2.27 -10.09 2.68
C THR A 31 -3.08 -10.57 1.47
N GLY A 32 -4.38 -10.26 1.42
CA GLY A 32 -5.26 -10.56 0.29
C GLY A 32 -5.30 -9.45 -0.78
N ALA A 33 -4.74 -8.27 -0.49
CA ALA A 33 -4.74 -7.16 -1.43
C ALA A 33 -3.54 -7.22 -2.40
N PHE A 34 -3.81 -6.91 -3.68
CA PHE A 34 -2.80 -6.83 -4.74
C PHE A 34 -2.23 -5.42 -4.96
N PHE A 35 -2.98 -4.39 -4.59
CA PHE A 35 -2.58 -2.98 -4.76
C PHE A 35 -2.97 -2.19 -3.50
N PRO A 36 -2.20 -1.14 -3.16
CA PRO A 36 -2.53 -0.33 -2.01
C PRO A 36 -3.81 0.48 -2.27
N ILE A 37 -4.61 0.65 -1.22
CA ILE A 37 -5.87 1.40 -1.25
C ILE A 37 -5.79 2.58 -0.30
N TRP A 38 -6.13 3.76 -0.77
CA TRP A 38 -6.37 4.91 0.09
C TRP A 38 -7.85 4.95 0.49
N THR A 39 -8.10 5.02 1.78
CA THR A 39 -9.46 4.97 2.37
C THR A 39 -9.86 6.30 3.00
N ALA A 40 -8.96 7.27 3.08
CA ALA A 40 -9.25 8.60 3.61
C ALA A 40 -9.73 9.57 2.50
N GLU A 41 -9.98 10.82 2.87
CA GLU A 41 -10.31 11.87 1.90
C GLU A 41 -9.19 12.04 0.85
N GLU A 42 -9.57 12.10 -0.42
CA GLU A 42 -8.65 12.34 -1.55
C GLU A 42 -7.90 13.67 -1.44
N LYS A 43 -8.46 14.65 -0.71
CA LYS A 43 -7.77 15.92 -0.45
C LYS A 43 -6.44 15.70 0.26
N ILE A 44 -6.38 14.76 1.21
CA ILE A 44 -5.15 14.43 1.93
C ILE A 44 -4.12 13.84 0.96
N LEU A 45 -4.53 12.98 0.01
CA LEU A 45 -3.61 12.49 -1.02
C LEU A 45 -3.04 13.64 -1.86
N ASN A 46 -3.86 14.60 -2.28
CA ASN A 46 -3.39 15.76 -3.03
C ASN A 46 -2.37 16.59 -2.22
N ASP A 47 -2.64 16.81 -0.93
CA ASP A 47 -1.75 17.54 -0.02
C ASP A 47 -0.41 16.81 0.20
N LEU A 48 -0.37 15.49 0.00
CA LEU A 48 0.83 14.66 0.01
C LEU A 48 1.57 14.63 -1.35
N GLY A 49 1.19 15.48 -2.30
CA GLY A 49 1.75 15.49 -3.66
C GLY A 49 1.15 14.42 -4.57
N GLY A 50 0.00 13.85 -4.20
CA GLY A 50 -0.73 12.88 -5.01
C GLY A 50 -1.28 13.53 -6.29
N ARG A 51 -0.98 12.92 -7.44
CA ARG A 51 -1.46 13.32 -8.75
C ARG A 51 -2.46 12.30 -9.27
N MET A 52 -3.69 12.72 -9.51
CA MET A 52 -4.71 11.86 -10.11
C MET A 52 -4.30 11.49 -11.53
N LEU A 53 -4.28 10.19 -11.84
CA LEU A 53 -3.98 9.65 -13.16
C LEU A 53 -5.24 9.28 -13.94
N ARG A 54 -6.21 8.67 -13.25
CA ARG A 54 -7.44 8.15 -13.88
C ARG A 54 -8.58 8.13 -12.87
N LYS A 55 -9.77 8.51 -13.30
CA LYS A 55 -11.00 8.43 -12.49
C LYS A 55 -11.73 7.11 -12.69
N ASP A 56 -12.54 6.73 -11.71
CA ASP A 56 -13.53 5.66 -11.82
C ASP A 56 -12.97 4.31 -12.28
N VAL A 57 -11.75 3.98 -11.85
CA VAL A 57 -11.10 2.68 -12.10
C VAL A 57 -11.85 1.60 -11.32
N SER A 58 -12.39 0.64 -12.05
CA SER A 58 -13.05 -0.53 -11.46
C SER A 58 -12.04 -1.48 -10.84
N PHE A 59 -12.35 -1.98 -9.65
CA PHE A 59 -11.61 -3.06 -9.00
C PHE A 59 -12.53 -3.94 -8.17
N SER A 60 -12.05 -5.12 -7.80
CA SER A 60 -12.85 -6.14 -7.12
C SER A 60 -12.12 -6.78 -5.94
N GLY A 61 -12.90 -7.31 -5.00
CA GLY A 61 -12.44 -8.15 -3.91
C GLY A 61 -13.56 -9.08 -3.45
N PHE A 62 -13.40 -9.67 -2.27
CA PHE A 62 -14.38 -10.62 -1.73
C PHE A 62 -15.79 -10.03 -1.59
N GLY A 63 -15.92 -8.73 -1.31
CA GLY A 63 -17.19 -8.02 -1.16
C GLY A 63 -17.87 -7.59 -2.46
N GLY A 64 -17.31 -7.94 -3.62
CA GLY A 64 -17.81 -7.54 -4.93
C GLY A 64 -16.88 -6.55 -5.64
N SER A 65 -17.45 -5.71 -6.51
CA SER A 65 -16.71 -4.74 -7.31
C SER A 65 -17.12 -3.32 -6.96
N THR A 66 -16.15 -2.40 -6.94
CA THR A 66 -16.35 -0.97 -6.72
C THR A 66 -15.47 -0.17 -7.67
N LYS A 67 -15.52 1.16 -7.58
CA LYS A 67 -14.71 2.10 -8.35
C LYS A 67 -13.93 3.01 -7.43
N GLY A 68 -12.74 3.40 -7.87
CA GLY A 68 -11.91 4.37 -7.18
C GLY A 68 -11.09 5.20 -8.15
N ASN A 69 -10.51 6.28 -7.65
CA ASN A 69 -9.63 7.13 -8.44
C ASN A 69 -8.20 6.66 -8.29
N LEU A 70 -7.50 6.46 -9.41
CA LEU A 70 -6.09 6.11 -9.42
C LEU A 70 -5.25 7.37 -9.26
N TYR A 71 -4.34 7.31 -8.30
CA TYR A 71 -3.37 8.35 -8.00
C TYR A 71 -1.95 7.81 -8.12
N GLU A 72 -1.02 8.67 -8.50
CA GLU A 72 0.41 8.51 -8.28
C GLU A 72 0.82 9.40 -7.10
N VAL A 73 1.47 8.82 -6.11
CA VAL A 73 2.01 9.54 -4.95
C VAL A 73 3.53 9.55 -5.06
N GLU A 74 4.13 10.74 -4.99
CA GLU A 74 5.57 10.94 -5.19
C GLU A 74 6.42 9.99 -4.33
N LYS A 75 6.04 9.81 -3.06
CA LYS A 75 6.78 8.96 -2.13
C LYS A 75 5.91 8.44 -0.99
N ILE A 76 5.96 7.13 -0.76
CA ILE A 76 5.46 6.46 0.43
C ILE A 76 6.64 5.87 1.21
N VAL A 77 6.66 6.01 2.54
CA VAL A 77 7.74 5.48 3.38
C VAL A 77 7.16 4.55 4.45
N ILE A 78 7.63 3.31 4.49
CA ILE A 78 7.15 2.28 5.42
C ILE A 78 8.35 1.75 6.20
N GLY A 79 8.58 2.32 7.38
CA GLY A 79 9.82 2.08 8.13
C GLY A 79 11.02 2.50 7.28
N ASP A 80 11.86 1.53 6.92
CA ASP A 80 13.06 1.75 6.12
C ASP A 80 12.85 1.56 4.61
N LEU A 81 11.64 1.15 4.19
CA LEU A 81 11.28 1.00 2.79
C LEU A 81 10.81 2.33 2.20
N ILE A 82 11.31 2.63 1.00
CA ILE A 82 10.96 3.84 0.25
C ILE A 82 10.31 3.41 -1.07
N PHE A 83 9.09 3.85 -1.30
CA PHE A 83 8.34 3.60 -2.53
C PHE A 83 8.14 4.91 -3.31
N PRO A 84 9.00 5.22 -4.30
CA PRO A 84 8.81 6.38 -5.16
C PRO A 84 7.68 6.14 -6.17
N ASN A 85 6.97 7.21 -6.57
CA ASN A 85 5.94 7.22 -7.63
C ASN A 85 4.93 6.06 -7.49
N THR A 86 4.42 5.90 -6.26
CA THR A 86 3.57 4.77 -5.92
C THR A 86 2.17 4.98 -6.44
N HIS A 87 1.66 3.99 -7.15
CA HIS A 87 0.27 3.99 -7.62
C HIS A 87 -0.65 3.48 -6.52
N ILE A 88 -1.68 4.26 -6.20
CA ILE A 88 -2.67 3.96 -5.16
C ILE A 88 -4.07 4.23 -5.67
N VAL A 89 -5.03 3.39 -5.30
CA VAL A 89 -6.45 3.62 -5.62
C VAL A 89 -7.14 4.24 -4.42
N ALA A 90 -7.68 5.44 -4.59
CA ALA A 90 -8.52 6.09 -3.59
C ALA A 90 -9.96 5.64 -3.74
N CYS A 91 -10.51 5.06 -2.67
CA CYS A 91 -11.87 4.52 -2.65
C CYS A 91 -12.66 5.10 -1.47
N LYS A 92 -13.70 5.86 -1.78
CA LYS A 92 -14.58 6.49 -0.77
C LYS A 92 -15.52 5.51 -0.10
N ASP A 93 -15.84 4.38 -0.72
CA ASP A 93 -16.72 3.35 -0.13
C ASP A 93 -16.11 2.72 1.13
N LEU A 94 -14.84 3.02 1.43
CA LEU A 94 -14.11 2.56 2.60
C LEU A 94 -13.84 3.67 3.62
N SER A 95 -14.51 4.83 3.55
CA SER A 95 -14.21 5.99 4.41
C SER A 95 -14.43 5.77 5.91
N ASP A 96 -15.25 4.79 6.30
CA ASP A 96 -15.63 4.53 7.69
C ASP A 96 -14.67 3.59 8.43
N VAL A 97 -13.55 3.20 7.81
CA VAL A 97 -12.56 2.33 8.43
C VAL A 97 -11.54 3.13 9.26
N PRO A 98 -11.00 2.58 10.36
CA PRO A 98 -10.14 3.31 11.29
C PRO A 98 -8.67 3.47 10.83
N PHE A 99 -8.42 3.34 9.53
CA PHE A 99 -7.11 3.45 8.88
C PHE A 99 -7.24 4.22 7.56
N GLN A 100 -6.16 4.85 7.11
CA GLN A 100 -6.13 5.69 5.90
C GLN A 100 -5.61 4.92 4.67
N LEU A 101 -4.94 3.79 4.92
CA LEU A 101 -4.25 3.03 3.90
C LEU A 101 -4.48 1.53 4.11
N ILE A 102 -4.64 0.80 3.03
CA ILE A 102 -4.45 -0.64 2.98
C ILE A 102 -3.11 -0.90 2.29
N LEU A 103 -2.19 -1.57 2.98
CA LEU A 103 -0.93 -2.04 2.43
C LEU A 103 -1.14 -3.41 1.81
N SER A 104 -0.82 -3.54 0.52
CA SER A 104 -0.89 -4.81 -0.18
C SER A 104 0.33 -5.69 0.09
N ALA A 105 0.15 -7.01 0.06
CA ALA A 105 1.25 -7.97 0.16
C ALA A 105 2.33 -7.73 -0.90
N THR A 106 1.91 -7.29 -2.09
CA THR A 106 2.79 -6.98 -3.24
C THR A 106 3.82 -5.90 -2.93
N MET A 107 3.55 -4.96 -2.00
CA MET A 107 4.55 -3.97 -1.57
C MET A 107 5.77 -4.64 -0.91
N PHE A 108 5.57 -5.80 -0.31
CA PHE A 108 6.59 -6.57 0.41
C PHE A 108 7.12 -7.77 -0.40
N GLN A 109 6.91 -7.82 -1.72
CA GLN A 109 7.42 -8.90 -2.58
C GLN A 109 8.93 -9.14 -2.40
N ASN A 110 9.39 -10.39 -2.37
CA ASN A 110 10.79 -10.78 -2.12
C ASN A 110 11.37 -10.32 -0.76
N LEU A 111 10.57 -9.70 0.13
CA LEU A 111 10.96 -9.48 1.51
C LEU A 111 10.46 -10.63 2.37
N VAL A 112 11.04 -10.78 3.55
CA VAL A 112 10.49 -11.63 4.60
C VAL A 112 9.79 -10.71 5.60
N TYR A 113 8.49 -10.87 5.78
CA TYR A 113 7.72 -10.12 6.77
C TYR A 113 6.87 -11.03 7.64
N GLU A 114 6.71 -10.66 8.90
CA GLU A 114 5.98 -11.41 9.91
C GLU A 114 5.05 -10.49 10.70
N ILE A 115 3.79 -10.90 10.83
CA ILE A 115 2.81 -10.27 11.73
C ILE A 115 2.90 -11.00 13.07
N ASP A 116 3.58 -10.39 14.03
CA ASP A 116 3.65 -10.86 15.40
C ASP A 116 2.52 -10.23 16.20
N ASP A 117 1.36 -10.90 16.18
CA ASP A 117 0.16 -10.46 16.90
C ASP A 117 0.38 -10.43 18.41
N LYS A 118 1.12 -11.41 18.95
CA LYS A 118 1.39 -11.52 20.40
C LYS A 118 2.14 -10.32 20.94
N ASN A 119 3.16 -9.84 20.22
CA ASN A 119 3.96 -8.70 20.64
C ASN A 119 3.53 -7.38 19.97
N HIS A 120 2.48 -7.41 19.15
CA HIS A 120 1.98 -6.29 18.34
C HIS A 120 3.07 -5.65 17.47
N LYS A 121 3.77 -6.46 16.69
CA LYS A 121 4.85 -6.02 15.80
C LYS A 121 4.66 -6.52 14.37
N LEU A 122 5.06 -5.70 13.42
CA LEU A 122 5.34 -6.12 12.06
C LEU A 122 6.86 -6.12 11.89
N ASN A 123 7.44 -7.32 11.80
CA ASN A 123 8.86 -7.50 11.57
C ASN A 123 9.09 -7.57 10.05
N VAL A 124 10.01 -6.77 9.51
CA VAL A 124 10.35 -6.80 8.09
C VAL A 124 11.85 -6.96 7.93
N THR A 125 12.22 -7.94 7.11
CA THR A 125 13.60 -8.25 6.74
C THR A 125 13.79 -8.01 5.26
N ILE A 126 14.85 -7.26 4.95
CA ILE A 126 15.34 -7.01 3.60
C ILE A 126 16.56 -7.92 3.39
N PRO A 127 16.45 -8.96 2.53
CA PRO A 127 17.59 -9.76 2.10
C PRO A 127 18.72 -8.90 1.52
N ASP A 128 19.96 -9.39 1.55
CA ASP A 128 21.13 -8.63 1.10
C ASP A 128 21.17 -8.38 -0.41
N ASP A 129 20.43 -9.18 -1.17
CA ASP A 129 20.24 -9.07 -2.61
C ASP A 129 19.04 -8.19 -3.01
N GLU A 130 18.32 -7.65 -2.04
CA GLU A 130 17.14 -6.80 -2.24
C GLU A 130 17.38 -5.35 -1.81
N SER A 131 16.76 -4.41 -2.53
CA SER A 131 16.86 -2.97 -2.24
C SER A 131 15.78 -2.52 -1.25
N ASN A 132 16.10 -1.54 -0.40
CA ASN A 132 15.09 -0.86 0.42
C ASN A 132 14.32 0.23 -0.34
N VAL A 133 14.81 0.64 -1.53
CA VAL A 133 14.05 1.48 -2.48
C VAL A 133 13.30 0.57 -3.44
N ARG A 134 11.99 0.69 -3.46
CA ARG A 134 11.06 -0.33 -3.96
C ARG A 134 10.11 0.27 -4.97
N ASN A 135 10.06 -0.31 -6.17
CA ASN A 135 9.01 0.01 -7.12
C ASN A 135 7.89 -1.01 -6.95
N LEU A 136 6.65 -0.54 -6.76
CA LEU A 136 5.50 -1.43 -6.76
C LEU A 136 5.33 -2.01 -8.17
N ARG A 137 5.62 -3.30 -8.33
CA ARG A 137 5.38 -4.05 -9.55
C ARG A 137 4.17 -4.95 -9.32
N ILE A 138 3.18 -4.79 -10.16
CA ILE A 138 2.04 -5.71 -10.23
C ILE A 138 2.15 -6.32 -11.61
N GLU A 139 2.35 -7.62 -11.72
CA GLU A 139 2.51 -8.33 -12.98
C GLU A 139 1.47 -9.45 -13.04
N ASP A 140 0.92 -9.74 -14.22
CA ASP A 140 0.10 -10.95 -14.39
C ASP A 140 0.97 -12.19 -14.58
N SER A 141 0.32 -13.34 -14.69
CA SER A 141 0.95 -14.64 -14.92
C SER A 141 1.77 -14.71 -16.23
N ASN A 142 1.61 -13.75 -17.14
CA ASN A 142 2.38 -13.66 -18.38
C ASN A 142 3.54 -12.66 -18.26
N GLY A 143 3.79 -12.11 -17.07
CA GLY A 143 4.81 -11.09 -16.82
C GLY A 143 4.43 -9.70 -17.35
N ARG A 144 3.16 -9.47 -17.73
CA ARG A 144 2.72 -8.14 -18.14
C ARG A 144 2.55 -7.28 -16.90
N LEU A 145 3.30 -6.18 -16.84
CA LEU A 145 3.19 -5.20 -15.78
C LEU A 145 1.81 -4.52 -15.83
N HIS A 146 0.96 -4.83 -14.86
CA HIS A 146 -0.25 -4.12 -14.46
C HIS A 146 0.08 -3.01 -13.46
N VAL A 147 1.14 -2.24 -13.70
CA VAL A 147 1.02 -0.82 -13.37
C VAL A 147 -0.06 -0.32 -14.33
N LEU A 148 -1.10 0.35 -13.84
CA LEU A 148 -2.23 0.88 -14.61
C LEU A 148 -1.81 1.98 -15.62
N CYS A 149 -0.70 1.78 -16.33
CA CYS A 149 -0.16 2.61 -17.39
C CYS A 149 -0.12 1.77 -18.66
N HIS A 150 -1.28 1.58 -19.29
CA HIS A 150 -1.29 1.56 -20.75
C HIS A 150 -1.36 3.01 -21.18
N SER A 151 -0.20 3.64 -21.30
CA SER A 151 -0.01 4.75 -22.22
C SER A 151 0.20 4.16 -23.61
N ALA A 152 -0.90 3.94 -24.33
CA ALA A 152 -0.93 3.85 -25.78
C ALA A 152 -2.39 3.91 -26.22
N GLU A 153 -2.87 5.12 -26.51
CA GLU A 153 -3.83 5.25 -27.61
C GLU A 153 -3.02 5.52 -28.89
N PRO A 154 -3.43 4.95 -30.05
CA PRO A 154 -2.89 5.31 -31.35
C PRO A 154 -3.24 6.74 -31.77
#